data_AF-W2Y2N8-F1
#
_entry.id   AF-W2Y2N8-F1
#
_cell.length_a   1.000
_cell.length_b   1.000
_cell.length_c   1.000
_cell.angle_alpha   90.00
_cell.angle_beta   90.00
_cell.angle_gamma   90.00
#
_symmetry.space_group_name_H-M   'P 1'
#
loop_
_entity.id
_entity.type
_entity.pdbx_description
1 polymer ?
#
loop_
_entity_poly.entity_id
_entity_poly.type
_entity_poly.pdbx_seq_one_letter_code
_entity_poly.pdbx_strand_id
1 'polypeptide(L)'
;MNRSSSLEFPDKNEFAKWVVVKATSNVVTCHGDVKLYREELLKFAGRWPTDHLKKLDESREDSIKTMYEHRKDELSEKISTLRTQFASITGALFSVNAQAKPGKRYAAVQTLRGFVEELEQDGELWTRMDAPTKFTLSLPLRNKHEMQQLLRLLGQDVKTVWCDTIERVFAMMLEAPEESKSNDRSHALDRDQVIAKEFRELLKQWSCRKAARQVTITPENRHLNGLASSVGPWFVAIVEHLDSTGRSAVR
;
A
#
# COMPACT_ATOMS: atom_id res chain seq x y z
N MET A 1 -41.27 -27.86 -23.55
CA MET A 1 -41.22 -28.16 -22.11
C MET A 1 -39.86 -27.73 -21.57
N ASN A 2 -39.78 -26.55 -20.94
CA ASN A 2 -38.57 -26.08 -20.28
C ASN A 2 -38.48 -26.74 -18.90
N ARG A 3 -37.60 -27.73 -18.75
CA ARG A 3 -37.32 -28.35 -17.45
C ARG A 3 -36.36 -27.43 -16.69
N SER A 4 -36.88 -26.63 -15.78
CA SER A 4 -36.07 -25.96 -14.76
C SER A 4 -35.67 -27.01 -13.73
N SER A 5 -34.39 -27.40 -13.71
CA SER A 5 -33.84 -28.29 -12.70
C SER A 5 -33.10 -27.45 -11.66
N SER A 6 -33.56 -27.48 -10.40
CA SER A 6 -32.76 -26.97 -9.28
C SER A 6 -31.58 -27.92 -9.07
N LEU A 7 -30.35 -27.42 -9.20
CA LEU A 7 -29.14 -28.16 -8.88
C LEU A 7 -28.45 -27.45 -7.71
N GLU A 8 -28.29 -28.18 -6.61
CA GLU A 8 -27.47 -27.74 -5.50
C GLU A 8 -26.00 -28.08 -5.76
N PHE A 9 -25.11 -27.16 -5.40
CA PHE A 9 -23.66 -27.36 -5.47
C PHE A 9 -23.07 -27.11 -4.07
N PRO A 10 -22.19 -28.00 -3.57
CA PRO A 10 -21.63 -27.88 -2.23
C PRO A 10 -20.60 -26.75 -2.10
N ASP A 11 -19.93 -26.36 -3.20
CA ASP A 11 -19.02 -25.22 -3.23
C ASP A 11 -18.94 -24.51 -4.60
N LYS A 12 -18.23 -23.37 -4.62
CA LYS A 12 -18.02 -22.55 -5.83
C LYS A 12 -17.25 -23.28 -6.93
N ASN A 13 -16.34 -24.19 -6.57
CA ASN A 13 -15.51 -24.91 -7.52
C ASN A 13 -16.31 -25.98 -8.25
N GLU A 14 -17.14 -26.74 -7.54
CA GLU A 14 -18.01 -27.75 -8.14
C GLU A 14 -19.04 -27.11 -9.08
N PHE A 15 -19.63 -25.99 -8.67
CA PHE A 15 -20.49 -25.18 -9.54
C PHE A 15 -19.73 -24.76 -10.80
N ALA A 16 -18.55 -24.15 -10.67
CA ALA A 16 -17.79 -23.66 -11.81
C ALA A 16 -17.35 -24.78 -12.77
N LYS A 17 -16.87 -25.92 -12.25
CA LYS A 17 -16.55 -27.11 -13.05
C LYS A 17 -17.75 -27.58 -13.86
N TRP A 18 -18.92 -27.71 -13.21
CA TRP A 18 -20.14 -28.16 -13.87
C TRP A 18 -20.58 -27.18 -14.96
N VAL A 19 -20.55 -25.88 -14.68
CA VAL A 19 -20.96 -24.83 -15.64
C VAL A 19 -20.06 -24.86 -16.87
N VAL A 20 -18.73 -24.93 -16.69
CA VAL A 20 -17.78 -25.01 -17.80
C VAL A 20 -18.06 -26.23 -18.69
N VAL A 21 -18.29 -27.40 -18.09
CA VAL A 21 -18.61 -28.64 -18.83
C VAL A 21 -19.94 -28.53 -19.56
N LYS A 22 -20.95 -27.85 -19.00
CA LYS A 22 -22.27 -27.75 -19.63
C LYS A 22 -22.31 -26.68 -20.72
N ALA A 23 -21.58 -25.60 -20.54
CA ALA A 23 -21.47 -24.48 -21.47
C ALA A 23 -20.75 -24.87 -22.78
N THR A 24 -20.08 -26.03 -22.84
CA THR A 24 -19.52 -26.52 -24.12
C THR A 24 -20.59 -26.93 -25.14
N SER A 25 -21.78 -27.32 -24.68
CA SER A 25 -22.81 -27.95 -25.52
C SER A 25 -24.22 -27.37 -25.33
N ASN A 26 -24.43 -26.51 -24.34
CA ASN A 26 -25.73 -25.92 -24.03
C ASN A 26 -25.57 -24.43 -23.69
N VAL A 27 -26.61 -23.64 -23.94
CA VAL A 27 -26.74 -22.33 -23.27
C VAL A 27 -27.14 -22.62 -21.83
N VAL A 28 -26.21 -22.39 -20.90
CA VAL A 28 -26.50 -22.40 -19.47
C VAL A 28 -27.15 -21.06 -19.12
N THR A 29 -28.10 -21.01 -18.20
CA THR A 29 -28.60 -19.77 -17.61
C THR A 29 -28.61 -19.90 -16.10
N CYS A 30 -28.11 -18.90 -15.39
CA CYS A 30 -27.93 -18.94 -13.93
C CYS A 30 -28.76 -17.85 -13.23
N HIS A 31 -29.49 -18.21 -12.18
CA HIS A 31 -30.20 -17.29 -11.29
C HIS A 31 -29.31 -16.89 -10.11
N GLY A 32 -28.83 -15.65 -10.07
CA GLY A 32 -28.01 -15.13 -8.97
C GLY A 32 -26.78 -14.35 -9.46
N ASP A 33 -26.00 -13.81 -8.53
CA ASP A 33 -24.81 -13.04 -8.88
C ASP A 33 -23.63 -13.96 -9.27
N VAL A 34 -23.52 -14.19 -10.57
CA VAL A 34 -22.45 -14.96 -11.19
C VAL A 34 -21.07 -14.33 -10.98
N LYS A 35 -20.95 -13.03 -10.65
CA LYS A 35 -19.66 -12.37 -10.38
C LYS A 35 -18.93 -12.99 -9.21
N LEU A 36 -19.66 -13.56 -8.24
CA LEU A 36 -19.09 -14.25 -7.07
C LEU A 36 -18.31 -15.51 -7.41
N TYR A 37 -18.43 -16.02 -8.64
CA TYR A 37 -17.80 -17.23 -9.16
C TYR A 37 -16.82 -16.95 -10.30
N ARG A 38 -16.53 -15.67 -10.62
CA ARG A 38 -15.78 -15.33 -11.84
C ARG A 38 -14.40 -15.97 -11.86
N GLU A 39 -13.72 -16.03 -10.71
CA GLU A 39 -12.36 -16.53 -10.65
C GLU A 39 -12.34 -18.03 -10.89
N GLU A 40 -13.22 -18.77 -10.22
CA GLU A 40 -13.37 -20.20 -10.37
C GLU A 40 -13.79 -20.56 -11.79
N LEU A 41 -14.75 -19.83 -12.38
CA LEU A 41 -15.19 -20.02 -13.76
C LEU A 41 -14.04 -19.81 -14.76
N LEU A 42 -13.25 -18.74 -14.59
CA LEU A 42 -12.08 -18.48 -15.45
C LEU A 42 -11.00 -19.55 -15.28
N LYS A 43 -10.72 -19.98 -14.05
CA LYS A 43 -9.74 -21.05 -13.74
C LYS A 43 -10.15 -22.36 -14.41
N PHE A 44 -11.39 -22.81 -14.23
CA PHE A 44 -11.87 -24.07 -14.81
C PHE A 44 -12.08 -23.99 -16.32
N ALA A 45 -12.39 -22.82 -16.88
CA ALA A 45 -12.45 -22.60 -18.32
C ALA A 45 -11.06 -22.50 -18.98
N GLY A 46 -9.97 -22.55 -18.21
CA GLY A 46 -8.61 -22.37 -18.73
C GLY A 46 -8.34 -20.96 -19.27
N ARG A 47 -9.11 -19.96 -18.82
CA ARG A 47 -9.02 -18.55 -19.22
C ARG A 47 -8.55 -17.63 -18.09
N TRP A 48 -7.97 -18.19 -17.04
CA TRP A 48 -7.38 -17.38 -15.98
C TRP A 48 -6.22 -16.54 -16.55
N PRO A 49 -6.23 -15.20 -16.41
CA PRO A 49 -5.22 -14.33 -17.04
C PRO A 49 -3.90 -14.33 -16.27
N THR A 50 -3.28 -15.50 -16.08
CA THR A 50 -2.07 -15.70 -15.28
C THR A 50 -0.96 -14.72 -15.66
N ASP A 51 -0.64 -14.60 -16.94
CA ASP A 51 0.47 -13.76 -17.41
C ASP A 51 0.22 -12.27 -17.17
N HIS A 52 -1.02 -11.81 -17.32
CA HIS A 52 -1.37 -10.40 -17.10
C HIS A 52 -1.36 -10.05 -15.61
N LEU A 53 -1.90 -10.94 -14.77
CA LEU A 53 -1.90 -10.75 -13.33
C LEU A 53 -0.47 -10.77 -12.77
N LYS A 54 0.37 -11.71 -13.23
CA LYS A 54 1.78 -11.76 -12.84
C LYS A 54 2.52 -10.48 -13.19
N LYS A 55 2.32 -9.95 -14.41
CA LYS A 55 2.93 -8.67 -14.83
C LYS A 55 2.46 -7.48 -13.99
N LEU A 56 1.19 -7.45 -13.56
CA LEU A 56 0.69 -6.41 -12.67
C LEU A 56 1.35 -6.50 -11.29
N ASP A 57 1.43 -7.71 -10.73
CA ASP A 57 2.07 -7.97 -9.44
C ASP A 57 3.57 -7.57 -9.48
N GLU A 58 4.29 -7.99 -10.54
CA GLU A 58 5.70 -7.64 -10.78
C GLU A 58 5.90 -6.12 -10.94
N SER A 59 5.07 -5.46 -11.76
CA SER A 59 5.12 -4.00 -11.96
C SER A 59 4.88 -3.22 -10.67
N ARG A 60 3.97 -3.71 -9.81
CA ARG A 60 3.73 -3.12 -8.49
C ARG A 60 4.93 -3.30 -7.59
N GLU A 61 5.52 -4.49 -7.54
CA GLU A 61 6.70 -4.78 -6.73
C GLU A 61 7.89 -3.91 -7.15
N ASP A 62 8.16 -3.82 -8.45
CA ASP A 62 9.21 -2.95 -9.02
C ASP A 62 8.96 -1.48 -8.70
N SER A 63 7.72 -1.01 -8.78
CA SER A 63 7.34 0.36 -8.44
C SER A 63 7.57 0.66 -6.96
N ILE A 64 7.11 -0.22 -6.06
CA ILE A 64 7.32 -0.10 -4.62
C ILE A 64 8.81 -0.08 -4.30
N LYS A 65 9.57 -1.00 -4.90
CA LYS A 65 11.02 -1.08 -4.72
C LYS A 65 11.72 0.20 -5.17
N THR A 66 11.37 0.72 -6.35
CA THR A 66 11.94 1.97 -6.89
C THR A 66 11.61 3.17 -6.00
N MET A 67 10.37 3.29 -5.53
CA MET A 67 9.97 4.34 -4.60
C MET A 67 10.72 4.26 -3.27
N TYR A 68 10.91 3.04 -2.75
CA TYR A 68 11.68 2.80 -1.53
C TYR A 68 13.16 3.20 -1.70
N GLU A 69 13.79 2.77 -2.79
CA GLU A 69 15.17 3.10 -3.12
C GLU A 69 15.35 4.62 -3.26
N HIS A 70 14.47 5.29 -4.01
CA HIS A 70 14.52 6.76 -4.15
C HIS A 70 14.38 7.48 -2.80
N ARG A 71 13.42 7.07 -1.97
CA ARG A 71 13.23 7.67 -0.64
C ARG A 71 14.45 7.46 0.26
N LYS A 72 15.05 6.27 0.19
CA LYS A 72 16.28 5.94 0.92
C LYS A 72 17.45 6.81 0.47
N ASP A 73 17.60 7.01 -0.84
CA ASP A 73 18.67 7.84 -1.40
C ASP A 73 18.50 9.32 -0.99
N GLU A 74 17.29 9.87 -1.12
CA GLU A 74 16.96 11.23 -0.67
C GLU A 74 17.28 11.43 0.82
N LEU A 75 16.91 10.45 1.65
CA LEU A 75 17.19 10.49 3.08
C LEU A 75 18.70 10.39 3.38
N SER A 76 19.42 9.55 2.64
CA SER A 76 20.88 9.42 2.75
C SER A 76 21.59 10.72 2.41
N GLU A 77 21.13 11.43 1.38
CA GLU A 77 21.63 12.74 0.99
C GLU A 77 21.33 13.80 2.07
N LYS A 78 20.11 13.82 2.61
CA LYS A 78 19.74 14.70 3.73
C LYS A 78 20.65 14.47 4.94
N ILE A 79 20.89 13.22 5.33
CA ILE A 79 21.79 12.87 6.44
C ILE A 79 23.22 13.31 6.16
N SER A 80 23.72 13.11 4.94
CA SER A 80 25.06 13.54 4.55
C SER A 80 25.25 15.06 4.66
N THR A 81 24.21 15.81 4.28
CA THR A 81 24.16 17.27 4.46
C THR A 81 24.19 17.65 5.94
N LEU A 82 23.34 17.01 6.76
CA LEU A 82 23.29 17.25 8.21
C LEU A 82 24.61 16.92 8.91
N ARG A 83 25.26 15.81 8.56
CA ARG A 83 26.61 15.46 9.07
C ARG A 83 27.62 16.57 8.82
N THR A 84 27.63 17.12 7.61
CA THR A 84 28.53 18.22 7.24
C THR A 84 28.21 19.49 8.04
N GLN A 85 26.93 19.84 8.16
CA GLN A 85 26.49 20.97 8.98
C GLN A 85 26.91 20.81 10.44
N PHE A 86 26.68 19.64 11.05
CA PHE A 86 27.06 19.39 12.44
C PHE A 86 28.57 19.40 12.66
N ALA A 87 29.35 18.80 11.75
CA ALA A 87 30.81 18.88 11.80
C ALA A 87 31.29 20.34 11.81
N SER A 88 30.65 21.22 11.02
CA SER A 88 31.01 22.64 10.93
C SER A 88 30.68 23.44 12.21
N ILE A 89 29.60 23.10 12.91
CA ILE A 89 29.14 23.86 14.09
C ILE A 89 29.61 23.26 15.42
N THR A 90 30.03 21.99 15.46
CA THR A 90 30.40 21.28 16.70
C THR A 90 31.46 22.05 17.51
N GLY A 91 32.48 22.61 16.84
CA GLY A 91 33.49 23.42 17.53
C GLY A 91 32.91 24.65 18.23
N ALA A 92 31.94 25.33 17.61
CA ALA A 92 31.27 26.49 18.21
C ALA A 92 30.32 26.12 19.35
N LEU A 93 29.72 24.93 19.30
CA LEU A 93 28.84 24.41 20.35
C LEU A 93 29.59 24.09 21.65
N PHE A 94 30.78 23.47 21.54
CA PHE A 94 31.51 22.91 22.69
C PHE A 94 32.85 23.59 23.04
N SER A 95 33.35 24.55 22.26
CA SER A 95 34.59 25.26 22.61
C SER A 95 34.37 26.33 23.68
N VAL A 96 35.18 26.30 24.74
CA VAL A 96 35.22 27.33 25.81
C VAL A 96 35.51 28.72 25.25
N ASN A 97 36.39 28.83 24.25
CA ASN A 97 36.71 30.10 23.59
C ASN A 97 35.58 30.57 22.64
N ALA A 98 34.82 29.64 22.06
CA ALA A 98 33.61 29.99 21.31
C ALA A 98 32.48 30.50 22.23
N GLN A 99 32.42 30.06 23.51
CA GLN A 99 31.53 30.66 24.51
C GLN A 99 31.81 32.15 24.73
N ALA A 100 33.04 32.60 24.45
CA ALA A 100 33.44 33.99 24.58
C ALA A 100 33.15 34.83 23.31
N LYS A 101 32.87 34.21 22.16
CA LYS A 101 32.55 34.88 20.88
C LYS A 101 31.05 34.73 20.57
N PRO A 102 30.19 35.72 20.90
CA PRO A 102 28.73 35.56 20.91
C PRO A 102 28.13 35.12 19.58
N GLY A 103 28.61 35.68 18.46
CA GLY A 103 28.00 35.45 17.14
C GLY A 103 28.11 34.01 16.62
N LYS A 104 29.29 33.39 16.73
CA LYS A 104 29.49 32.02 16.20
C LYS A 104 28.72 30.96 16.99
N ARG A 105 28.70 31.09 18.32
CA ARG A 105 27.91 30.19 19.18
C ARG A 105 26.41 30.39 18.94
N TYR A 106 25.95 31.64 18.85
CA TYR A 106 24.54 31.92 18.60
C TYR A 106 24.06 31.27 17.30
N ALA A 107 24.78 31.44 16.19
CA ALA A 107 24.45 30.81 14.92
C ALA A 107 24.38 29.28 15.03
N ALA A 108 25.38 28.65 15.66
CA ALA A 108 25.41 27.20 15.89
C ALA A 108 24.22 26.70 16.72
N VAL A 109 23.82 27.44 17.75
CA VAL A 109 22.64 27.12 18.58
C VAL A 109 21.36 27.25 17.77
N GLN A 110 21.23 28.25 16.88
CA GLN A 110 20.05 28.38 16.02
C GLN A 110 19.96 27.23 15.00
N THR A 111 21.08 26.82 14.39
CA THR A 111 21.11 25.67 13.49
C THR A 111 20.67 24.38 14.20
N LEU A 112 21.22 24.12 15.41
CA LEU A 112 20.80 22.96 16.19
C LEU A 112 19.33 23.04 16.61
N ARG A 113 18.85 24.22 17.00
CA ARG A 113 17.46 24.43 17.39
C ARG A 113 16.52 24.09 16.24
N GLY A 114 16.77 24.59 15.03
CA GLY A 114 15.96 24.26 13.86
C GLY A 114 15.89 22.76 13.59
N PHE A 115 17.03 22.05 13.72
CA PHE A 115 17.04 20.60 13.59
C PHE A 115 16.20 19.88 14.67
N VAL A 116 16.30 20.30 15.93
CA VAL A 116 15.49 19.71 17.02
C VAL A 116 14.00 19.98 16.79
N GLU A 117 13.64 21.19 16.34
CA GLU A 117 12.25 21.54 16.01
C GLU A 117 11.72 20.69 14.84
N GLU A 118 12.54 20.43 13.80
CA GLU A 118 12.18 19.50 12.71
C GLU A 118 11.94 18.08 13.25
N LEU A 119 12.78 17.60 14.16
CA LEU A 119 12.60 16.28 14.77
C LEU A 119 11.34 16.22 15.64
N GLU A 120 11.03 17.28 16.39
CA GLU A 120 9.81 17.36 17.21
C GLU A 120 8.54 17.37 16.36
N GLN A 121 8.59 17.98 15.18
CA GLN A 121 7.49 17.96 14.20
C GLN A 121 7.29 16.57 13.59
N ASP A 122 8.38 15.80 13.43
CA ASP A 122 8.32 14.38 13.09
C ASP A 122 7.93 13.56 14.33
N GLY A 123 6.64 13.55 14.65
CA GLY A 123 6.12 12.89 15.85
C GLY A 123 6.43 11.39 15.94
N GLU A 124 6.56 10.70 14.80
CA GLU A 124 6.94 9.29 14.77
C GLU A 124 8.41 9.11 15.19
N LEU A 125 9.32 9.85 14.57
CA LEU A 125 10.73 9.80 14.93
C LEU A 125 10.97 10.29 16.36
N TRP A 126 10.32 11.37 16.78
CA TRP A 126 10.44 11.93 18.12
C TRP A 126 9.99 10.95 19.19
N THR A 127 8.90 10.21 18.97
CA THR A 127 8.41 9.24 19.97
C THR A 127 9.30 8.02 20.09
N ARG A 128 9.99 7.62 19.01
CA ARG A 128 11.00 6.54 19.04
C ARG A 128 12.25 6.90 19.84
N MET A 129 12.60 8.18 19.92
CA MET A 129 13.77 8.64 20.68
C MET A 129 13.56 8.53 22.19
N ASP A 130 14.50 7.87 22.88
CA ASP A 130 14.52 7.76 24.33
C ASP A 130 14.89 9.09 25.02
N ALA A 131 14.51 9.22 26.29
CA ALA A 131 14.75 10.43 27.06
C ALA A 131 16.25 10.82 27.15
N PRO A 132 17.20 9.89 27.32
CA PRO A 132 18.64 10.18 27.24
C PRO A 132 19.08 10.79 25.89
N THR A 133 18.59 10.29 24.76
CA THR A 133 18.93 10.84 23.43
C THR A 133 18.37 12.25 23.29
N LYS A 134 17.11 12.49 23.67
CA LYS A 134 16.49 13.84 23.64
C LYS A 134 17.24 14.84 24.53
N PHE A 135 17.62 14.41 25.73
CA PHE A 135 18.38 15.21 26.66
C PHE A 135 19.76 15.57 26.11
N THR A 136 20.46 14.58 25.55
CA THR A 136 21.81 14.80 25.02
C THR A 136 21.77 15.68 23.79
N LEU A 137 20.81 15.48 22.89
CA LEU A 137 20.62 16.30 21.70
C LEU A 137 20.42 17.79 22.03
N SER A 138 19.61 18.07 23.05
CA SER A 138 19.30 19.42 23.52
C SER A 138 20.38 20.04 24.41
N LEU A 139 21.42 19.28 24.79
CA LEU A 139 22.49 19.75 25.67
C LEU A 139 23.10 21.10 25.25
N PRO A 140 23.46 21.33 23.97
CA PRO A 140 24.09 22.58 23.54
C PRO A 140 23.12 23.76 23.45
N LEU A 141 21.81 23.52 23.54
CA LEU A 141 20.77 24.55 23.54
C LEU A 141 20.61 25.25 24.90
N ARG A 142 21.28 24.72 25.94
CA ARG A 142 21.31 25.31 27.27
C ARG A 142 21.92 26.70 27.29
N ASN A 143 21.57 27.46 28.33
CA ASN A 143 22.14 28.78 28.50
C ASN A 143 23.67 28.71 28.69
N LYS A 144 24.36 29.83 28.42
CA LYS A 144 25.82 29.87 28.43
C LYS A 144 26.43 29.44 29.77
N HIS A 145 25.81 29.82 30.88
CA HIS A 145 26.36 29.52 32.21
C HIS A 145 26.27 28.02 32.52
N GLU A 146 25.11 27.41 32.30
CA GLU A 146 24.90 25.96 32.42
C GLU A 146 25.85 25.19 31.51
N MET A 147 25.98 25.61 30.25
CA MET A 147 26.89 24.94 29.31
C MET A 147 28.36 25.04 29.75
N GLN A 148 28.78 26.19 30.29
CA GLN A 148 30.14 26.36 30.82
C GLN A 148 30.39 25.46 32.04
N GLN A 149 29.41 25.33 32.94
CA GLN A 149 29.51 24.42 34.09
C GLN A 149 29.58 22.97 33.62
N LEU A 150 28.71 22.55 32.71
CA LEU A 150 28.68 21.19 32.14
C LEU A 150 29.98 20.83 31.43
N LEU A 151 30.51 21.73 30.58
CA LEU A 151 31.79 21.53 29.91
C LEU A 151 32.96 21.41 30.89
N ARG A 152 32.94 22.14 32.01
CA ARG A 152 33.95 22.03 33.06
C ARG A 152 33.85 20.71 33.84
N LEU A 153 32.63 20.24 34.10
CA LEU A 153 32.35 19.02 34.88
C LEU A 153 32.58 17.74 34.09
N LEU A 154 32.06 17.69 32.86
CA LEU A 154 32.05 16.50 32.01
C LEU A 154 33.30 16.40 31.13
N GLY A 155 34.16 17.43 31.13
CA GLY A 155 35.44 17.39 30.44
C GLY A 155 35.34 17.27 28.92
N GLN A 156 36.29 16.57 28.31
CA GLN A 156 36.39 16.44 26.84
C GLN A 156 35.35 15.49 26.25
N ASP A 157 34.73 14.62 27.04
CA ASP A 157 33.87 13.53 26.56
C ASP A 157 32.48 14.01 26.09
N VAL A 158 32.05 15.20 26.52
CA VAL A 158 30.74 15.79 26.15
C VAL A 158 30.56 15.86 24.63
N LYS A 159 31.61 16.26 23.93
CA LYS A 159 31.57 16.41 22.48
C LYS A 159 31.33 15.06 21.82
N THR A 160 32.06 14.04 22.26
CA THR A 160 31.96 12.67 21.74
C THR A 160 30.57 12.10 21.99
N VAL A 161 30.07 12.19 23.23
CA VAL A 161 28.73 11.71 23.62
C VAL A 161 27.63 12.39 22.79
N TRP A 162 27.78 13.69 22.50
CA TRP A 162 26.84 14.40 21.66
C TRP A 162 26.92 13.98 20.19
N CYS A 163 28.12 13.84 19.63
CA CYS A 163 28.32 13.33 18.26
C CYS A 163 27.71 11.93 18.10
N ASP A 164 27.92 11.03 19.06
CA ASP A 164 27.34 9.68 19.05
C ASP A 164 25.81 9.72 19.11
N THR A 165 25.25 10.68 19.84
CA THR A 165 23.80 10.90 19.91
C THR A 165 23.24 11.35 18.56
N ILE A 166 23.92 12.26 17.87
CA ILE A 166 23.54 12.69 16.51
C ILE A 166 23.57 11.53 15.53
N GLU A 167 24.62 10.71 15.56
CA GLU A 167 24.72 9.54 14.69
C GLU A 167 23.63 8.49 14.99
N ARG A 168 23.26 8.32 16.26
CA ARG A 168 22.11 7.49 16.64
C ARG A 168 20.80 8.01 16.05
N VAL A 169 20.58 9.32 16.07
CA VAL A 169 19.40 9.94 15.44
C VAL A 169 19.39 9.70 13.94
N PHE A 170 20.54 9.82 13.26
CA PHE A 170 20.64 9.51 11.83
C PHE A 170 20.36 8.05 11.51
N ALA A 171 20.79 7.11 12.36
CA ALA A 171 20.43 5.71 12.22
C ALA A 171 18.92 5.50 12.36
N MET A 172 18.27 6.13 13.34
CA MET A 172 16.81 6.05 13.52
C MET A 172 16.04 6.62 12.32
N MET A 173 16.52 7.72 11.73
CA MET A 173 15.93 8.29 10.51
C MET A 173 15.93 7.26 9.37
N LEU A 174 17.03 6.53 9.16
CA LEU A 174 17.15 5.52 8.10
C LEU A 174 16.25 4.29 8.29
N GLU A 175 15.85 4.00 9.53
CA GLU A 175 15.01 2.85 9.88
C GLU A 175 13.49 3.13 9.80
N ALA A 176 13.07 4.36 9.48
CA ALA A 176 11.66 4.75 9.44
C ALA A 176 10.85 4.48 8.13
N PRO A 177 11.31 3.77 7.09
CA PRO A 177 10.53 3.69 5.86
C PRO A 177 9.56 2.51 5.90
N GLU A 178 8.46 2.60 6.65
CA GLU A 178 7.41 1.58 6.51
C GLU A 178 6.00 2.16 6.34
N GLU A 179 5.28 1.51 5.43
CA GLU A 179 3.84 1.60 5.18
C GLU A 179 3.31 2.77 4.33
N SER A 180 3.66 2.79 3.04
CA SER A 180 2.77 3.41 2.04
C SER A 180 1.54 2.53 1.80
N LYS A 181 0.53 2.61 2.68
CA LYS A 181 -0.77 1.91 2.55
C LYS A 181 -1.61 2.41 1.36
N SER A 182 -1.22 3.50 0.70
CA SER A 182 -2.01 4.12 -0.37
C SER A 182 -2.04 3.33 -1.68
N ASN A 183 -1.03 2.47 -1.94
CA ASN A 183 -0.91 1.74 -3.22
C ASN A 183 -1.72 0.44 -3.31
N ASP A 184 -2.33 -0.02 -2.21
CA ASP A 184 -3.06 -1.29 -2.21
C ASP A 184 -4.41 -1.20 -2.93
N ARG A 185 -5.05 -0.04 -2.90
CA ARG A 185 -6.39 0.13 -3.47
C ARG A 185 -6.39 0.23 -4.99
N SER A 186 -5.43 0.93 -5.60
CA SER A 186 -5.36 1.02 -7.07
C SER A 186 -5.01 -0.32 -7.70
N HIS A 187 -4.04 -1.05 -7.12
CA HIS A 187 -3.66 -2.36 -7.59
C HIS A 187 -4.81 -3.37 -7.56
N ALA A 188 -5.62 -3.35 -6.50
CA ALA A 188 -6.81 -4.18 -6.40
C ALA A 188 -7.83 -3.87 -7.52
N LEU A 189 -7.99 -2.60 -7.90
CA LEU A 189 -8.87 -2.18 -9.00
C LEU A 189 -8.35 -2.62 -10.37
N ASP A 190 -7.05 -2.47 -10.62
CA ASP A 190 -6.42 -2.88 -11.88
C ASP A 190 -6.54 -4.40 -12.07
N ARG A 191 -6.28 -5.15 -10.99
CA ARG A 191 -6.47 -6.60 -10.95
C ARG A 191 -7.93 -6.97 -11.21
N ASP A 192 -8.87 -6.25 -10.61
CA ASP A 192 -10.31 -6.47 -10.81
C ASP A 192 -10.74 -6.23 -12.26
N GLN A 193 -10.22 -5.18 -12.88
CA GLN A 193 -10.52 -4.81 -14.26
C GLN A 193 -10.07 -5.89 -15.26
N VAL A 194 -8.88 -6.45 -15.08
CA VAL A 194 -8.36 -7.54 -15.92
C VAL A 194 -9.26 -8.76 -15.84
N ILE A 195 -9.59 -9.20 -14.63
CA ILE A 195 -10.41 -10.40 -14.44
C ILE A 195 -11.85 -10.16 -14.93
N ALA A 196 -12.41 -8.97 -14.72
CA ALA A 196 -13.73 -8.59 -15.25
C ALA A 196 -13.78 -8.56 -16.79
N LYS A 197 -12.69 -8.16 -17.45
CA LYS A 197 -12.57 -8.20 -18.90
C LYS A 197 -12.59 -9.64 -19.42
N GLU A 198 -11.70 -10.49 -18.91
CA GLU A 198 -11.66 -11.91 -19.31
C GLU A 198 -12.98 -12.63 -19.04
N PHE A 199 -13.62 -12.30 -17.92
CA PHE A 199 -14.91 -12.87 -17.58
C PHE A 199 -16.00 -12.53 -18.60
N ARG A 200 -16.06 -11.27 -19.05
CA ARG A 200 -17.00 -10.85 -20.12
C ARG A 200 -16.72 -11.57 -21.44
N GLU A 201 -15.45 -11.78 -21.78
CA GLU A 201 -15.07 -12.50 -22.99
C GLU A 201 -15.46 -13.99 -22.94
N LEU A 202 -15.29 -14.63 -21.78
CA LEU A 202 -15.75 -16.01 -21.54
C LEU A 202 -17.27 -16.12 -21.73
N LEU A 203 -18.03 -15.21 -21.11
CA LEU A 203 -19.50 -15.20 -21.25
C LEU A 203 -19.93 -15.02 -22.72
N LYS A 204 -19.30 -14.08 -23.44
CA LYS A 204 -19.55 -13.86 -24.88
C LYS A 204 -19.23 -15.11 -25.71
N GLN A 205 -18.14 -15.82 -25.39
CA GLN A 205 -17.81 -17.08 -26.06
C GLN A 205 -18.91 -18.13 -25.87
N TRP A 206 -19.44 -18.26 -24.65
CA TRP A 206 -20.50 -19.22 -24.36
C TRP A 206 -21.83 -18.84 -25.02
N SER A 207 -22.16 -17.55 -25.10
CA SER A 207 -23.40 -17.08 -25.72
C SER A 207 -23.41 -17.19 -27.25
N CYS A 208 -22.25 -17.07 -27.91
CA CYS A 208 -22.16 -17.10 -29.37
C CYS A 208 -22.08 -18.50 -29.99
N ARG A 209 -21.99 -19.58 -29.20
CA ARG A 209 -21.98 -20.96 -29.73
C ARG A 209 -23.40 -21.38 -30.15
N LYS A 210 -23.54 -21.98 -31.35
CA LYS A 210 -24.80 -22.61 -31.78
C LYS A 210 -25.17 -23.72 -30.80
N ALA A 211 -26.10 -23.44 -29.89
CA ALA A 211 -26.54 -24.41 -28.89
C ALA A 211 -27.75 -25.20 -29.38
N ALA A 212 -27.76 -26.50 -29.10
CA ALA A 212 -28.89 -27.37 -29.42
C ALA A 212 -30.03 -27.28 -28.38
N ARG A 213 -29.73 -26.85 -27.13
CA ARG A 213 -30.65 -26.83 -25.98
C ARG A 213 -30.28 -25.72 -24.97
N GLN A 214 -31.28 -25.23 -24.24
CA GLN A 214 -31.17 -24.24 -23.16
C GLN A 214 -31.39 -24.91 -21.79
N VAL A 215 -30.58 -24.55 -20.79
CA VAL A 215 -30.63 -25.10 -19.42
C VAL A 215 -30.61 -23.97 -18.40
N THR A 216 -31.65 -23.85 -17.57
CA THR A 216 -31.77 -22.83 -16.52
C THR A 216 -31.54 -23.41 -15.13
N ILE A 217 -30.80 -22.69 -14.28
CA ILE A 217 -30.30 -23.15 -12.97
C ILE A 217 -30.35 -22.03 -11.95
N THR A 218 -30.62 -22.36 -10.69
CA THR A 218 -30.50 -21.45 -9.54
C THR A 218 -29.43 -21.95 -8.58
N PRO A 219 -28.25 -21.31 -8.49
CA PRO A 219 -27.31 -21.57 -7.40
C PRO A 219 -27.85 -21.08 -6.04
N GLU A 220 -28.30 -21.99 -5.19
CA GLU A 220 -28.51 -21.71 -3.76
C GLU A 220 -27.19 -21.82 -3.00
N ASN A 221 -26.71 -20.70 -2.47
CA ASN A 221 -25.49 -20.66 -1.67
C ASN A 221 -25.87 -20.71 -0.19
N ARG A 222 -25.73 -21.87 0.47
CA ARG A 222 -26.14 -22.07 1.89
C ARG A 222 -25.37 -21.22 2.91
N HIS A 223 -24.39 -20.42 2.49
CA HIS A 223 -23.57 -19.58 3.37
C HIS A 223 -23.99 -18.09 3.47
N LEU A 224 -25.10 -17.68 2.84
CA LEU A 224 -25.66 -16.31 2.99
C LEU A 224 -27.04 -16.30 3.67
N ASN A 225 -27.29 -17.24 4.59
CA ASN A 225 -28.51 -17.25 5.38
C ASN A 225 -28.45 -16.20 6.48
N GLY A 226 -28.76 -14.97 6.10
CA GLY A 226 -28.88 -13.86 7.02
C GLY A 226 -29.24 -12.56 6.33
N LEU A 227 -30.24 -12.55 5.44
CA LEU A 227 -31.15 -11.41 5.22
C LEU A 227 -32.22 -11.78 4.18
N ALA A 228 -33.43 -11.96 4.70
CA ALA A 228 -34.74 -11.76 4.07
C ALA A 228 -34.96 -12.28 2.63
N SER A 229 -35.77 -13.33 2.58
CA SER A 229 -36.77 -13.58 1.52
C SER A 229 -37.34 -12.28 0.94
N SER A 230 -37.00 -11.98 -0.30
CA SER A 230 -37.92 -11.31 -1.22
C SER A 230 -37.66 -11.82 -2.63
N VAL A 231 -38.74 -12.07 -3.36
CA VAL A 231 -38.76 -12.50 -4.75
C VAL A 231 -38.10 -11.40 -5.59
N GLY A 232 -36.80 -11.56 -5.86
CA GLY A 232 -36.00 -10.64 -6.67
C GLY A 232 -36.11 -10.92 -8.17
N PRO A 233 -35.82 -9.94 -9.05
CA PRO A 233 -36.25 -9.96 -10.45
C PRO A 233 -35.52 -11.03 -11.27
N TRP A 234 -36.19 -11.48 -12.32
CA TRP A 234 -35.67 -12.39 -13.33
C TRP A 234 -34.52 -11.69 -14.07
N PHE A 235 -33.27 -12.10 -13.86
CA PHE A 235 -32.15 -11.61 -14.65
C PHE A 235 -31.56 -12.73 -15.51
N VAL A 236 -31.56 -12.46 -16.82
CA VAL A 236 -31.15 -13.37 -17.90
C VAL A 236 -29.62 -13.42 -17.99
N ALA A 237 -28.96 -14.17 -17.11
CA ALA A 237 -27.53 -14.48 -17.28
C ALA A 237 -27.42 -15.79 -18.07
N ILE A 238 -27.33 -15.76 -19.40
CA ILE A 238 -26.05 -15.78 -20.16
C ILE A 238 -26.21 -15.10 -21.54
N VAL A 239 -27.30 -14.36 -21.77
CA VAL A 239 -27.55 -13.69 -23.07
C VAL A 239 -27.70 -12.16 -22.97
N GLU A 240 -28.04 -11.56 -21.81
CA GLU A 240 -28.28 -10.10 -21.72
C GLU A 240 -27.09 -9.27 -21.21
N HIS A 241 -25.87 -9.52 -21.69
CA HIS A 241 -24.80 -8.52 -21.54
C HIS A 241 -24.05 -8.23 -22.84
N LEU A 242 -24.81 -8.21 -23.93
CA LEU A 242 -24.46 -7.51 -25.17
C LEU A 242 -25.52 -6.44 -25.48
N ASP A 243 -25.73 -5.48 -24.58
CA ASP A 243 -25.96 -4.10 -25.03
C ASP A 243 -25.78 -3.09 -23.89
N SER A 244 -25.53 -1.84 -24.30
CA SER A 244 -25.30 -0.64 -23.47
C SER A 244 -23.85 -0.35 -23.05
N THR A 245 -22.96 -0.27 -24.03
CA THR A 245 -22.12 0.95 -24.21
C THR A 245 -21.60 0.93 -25.64
N GLY A 246 -22.25 1.66 -26.55
CA GLY A 246 -21.75 1.73 -27.91
C GLY A 246 -22.70 2.26 -28.98
N ARG A 247 -23.36 3.40 -28.78
CA ARG A 247 -23.65 4.31 -29.91
C ARG A 247 -23.94 5.75 -29.48
N SER A 248 -23.14 6.64 -30.07
CA SER A 248 -23.28 8.09 -30.13
C SER A 248 -24.63 8.52 -30.72
N ALA A 249 -25.22 9.57 -30.16
CA ALA A 249 -26.11 10.48 -30.87
C ALA A 249 -26.00 11.88 -30.23
N VAL A 250 -24.99 12.64 -30.67
CA VAL A 250 -25.07 14.10 -30.70
C VAL A 250 -25.83 14.46 -31.98
N ARG A 251 -27.03 15.01 -31.82
CA ARG A 251 -27.56 16.14 -32.60
C ARG A 251 -28.62 16.82 -31.76
#